data_AF-A0A1C6I4I6-F1
#
_entry.id   AF-A0A1C6I4I6-F1
#
_cell.length_a   1.000
_cell.length_b   1.000
_cell.length_c   1.000
_cell.angle_alpha   90.00
_cell.angle_beta   90.00
_cell.angle_gamma   90.00
#
_symmetry.space_group_name_H-M   'P 1'
#
loop_
_entity.id
_entity.type
_entity.pdbx_description
1 polymer ?
#
loop_
_entity_poly.entity_id
_entity_poly.type
_entity_poly.pdbx_seq_one_letter_code
_entity_poly.pdbx_strand_id
1 'polypeptide(L)'
;MKYLDYRGMKEYYTIDEVCRLFEISKQELKHYADKYSIQPQEDQYGNWGFRKVLVRKLHNFIYKEQYNQPRTSSQPDSRKDPWA
;
A
#
# COMPACT_ATOMS: atom_id res chain seq x y z
N MET A 1 -10.39 -5.53 0.20
CA MET A 1 -9.92 -4.65 1.29
C MET A 1 -11.11 -3.97 1.97
N LYS A 2 -11.07 -3.77 3.29
CA LYS A 2 -12.14 -3.04 4.03
C LYS A 2 -11.95 -1.52 3.94
N TYR A 3 -13.04 -0.76 4.07
CA TYR A 3 -12.97 0.71 4.12
C TYR A 3 -12.31 1.18 5.42
N LEU A 4 -11.28 2.03 5.30
CA LEU A 4 -10.59 2.64 6.43
C LEU A 4 -11.28 3.93 6.91
N ASP A 5 -11.52 4.06 8.22
CA ASP A 5 -11.92 5.34 8.81
C ASP A 5 -10.71 6.29 8.85
N TYR A 6 -10.84 7.42 8.16
CA TYR A 6 -9.75 8.38 8.00
C TYR A 6 -9.60 9.38 9.15
N ARG A 7 -10.54 9.43 10.10
CA ARG A 7 -10.56 10.43 11.17
C ARG A 7 -9.52 10.10 12.24
N GLY A 8 -9.33 8.81 12.54
CA GLY A 8 -8.36 8.34 13.55
C GLY A 8 -6.97 7.99 13.02
N MET A 9 -6.64 8.32 11.77
CA MET A 9 -5.36 7.92 11.17
C MET A 9 -4.18 8.74 11.70
N LYS A 10 -3.06 8.04 11.95
CA LYS A 10 -1.74 8.63 12.23
C LYS A 10 -1.27 9.49 11.05
N GLU A 11 -0.36 10.42 11.31
CA GLU A 11 0.17 11.31 10.26
C GLU A 11 1.20 10.62 9.35
N TYR A 12 1.86 9.57 9.83
CA TYR A 12 2.84 8.78 9.10
C TYR A 12 2.68 7.29 9.45
N TYR A 13 2.89 6.43 8.45
CA TYR A 13 2.83 4.98 8.58
C TYR A 13 4.07 4.38 7.93
N THR A 14 4.79 3.54 8.65
CA THR A 14 5.87 2.72 8.07
C THR A 14 5.31 1.76 7.01
N ILE A 15 6.16 1.27 6.11
CA ILE A 15 5.76 0.29 5.08
C ILE A 15 5.06 -0.92 5.71
N ASP A 16 5.62 -1.47 6.81
CA ASP A 16 5.03 -2.59 7.54
C ASP A 16 3.66 -2.27 8.13
N GLU A 17 3.47 -1.07 8.69
CA GLU A 17 2.17 -0.65 9.20
C GLU A 17 1.14 -0.51 8.06
N VAL A 18 1.53 0.02 6.90
CA VAL A 18 0.63 0.10 5.74
C VAL A 18 0.25 -1.29 5.24
N CYS A 19 1.19 -2.23 5.16
CA CYS A 19 0.89 -3.62 4.79
C CYS A 19 -0.15 -4.25 5.72
N ARG A 20 0.03 -4.09 7.04
CA ARG A 20 -0.93 -4.59 8.05
C ARG A 20 -2.29 -3.89 7.96
N LEU A 21 -2.28 -2.57 7.76
CA LEU A 21 -3.50 -1.76 7.64
C LEU A 21 -4.31 -2.15 6.41
N PHE A 22 -3.62 -2.52 5.33
CA PHE A 22 -4.23 -2.86 4.05
C PHE A 22 -4.56 -4.34 3.91
N GLU A 23 -4.03 -5.17 4.82
CA GLU A 23 -4.11 -6.64 4.77
C GLU A 23 -3.53 -7.18 3.45
N ILE A 24 -2.43 -6.57 2.96
CA ILE A 24 -1.73 -6.97 1.73
C ILE A 24 -0.26 -7.24 2.00
N SER A 25 0.37 -8.00 1.12
CA SER A 25 1.81 -8.23 1.17
C SER A 25 2.60 -6.97 0.80
N LYS A 26 3.86 -6.92 1.23
CA LYS A 26 4.80 -5.84 0.87
C LYS A 26 5.00 -5.73 -0.65
N GLN A 27 4.96 -6.86 -1.36
CA GLN A 27 5.06 -6.92 -2.83
C GLN A 27 3.84 -6.30 -3.52
N GLU A 28 2.64 -6.57 -3.02
CA GLU A 28 1.42 -5.93 -3.52
C GLU A 28 1.44 -4.42 -3.23
N LEU A 29 1.85 -4.02 -2.03
CA LEU A 29 1.98 -2.60 -1.70
C LEU A 29 2.97 -1.89 -2.64
N LYS A 30 4.12 -2.51 -2.94
CA LYS A 30 5.05 -2.02 -3.98
C LYS A 30 4.33 -1.85 -5.31
N HIS A 31 3.68 -2.91 -5.78
CA HIS A 31 3.03 -2.92 -7.09
C HIS A 31 2.07 -1.74 -7.23
N TYR A 32 1.24 -1.49 -6.22
CA TYR A 32 0.32 -0.36 -6.20
C TYR A 32 1.03 1.00 -6.07
N ALA A 33 2.06 1.08 -5.22
CA ALA A 33 2.89 2.28 -5.09
C ALA A 33 3.51 2.69 -6.43
N ASP A 34 4.11 1.74 -7.17
CA ASP A 34 4.69 1.99 -8.50
C ASP A 34 3.60 2.33 -9.52
N LYS A 35 2.52 1.53 -9.58
CA LYS A 35 1.42 1.71 -10.52
C LYS A 35 0.77 3.09 -10.43
N TYR A 36 0.61 3.61 -9.22
CA TYR A 36 0.02 4.94 -8.99
C TYR A 36 1.07 6.03 -8.79
N SER A 37 2.36 5.72 -8.96
CA SER A 37 3.49 6.64 -8.76
C SER A 37 3.46 7.32 -7.38
N ILE A 38 3.11 6.56 -6.33
CA ILE A 38 3.10 6.98 -4.94
C ILE A 38 4.28 6.32 -4.24
N GLN A 39 5.38 7.06 -4.09
CA GLN A 39 6.61 6.54 -3.50
C GLN A 39 6.64 6.76 -1.97
N PRO A 40 7.23 5.84 -1.19
CA PRO A 40 7.48 6.06 0.23
C PRO A 40 8.51 7.18 0.43
N GLN A 41 8.49 7.79 1.61
CA GLN A 41 9.39 8.85 2.04
C GLN A 41 10.09 8.44 3.32
N GLU A 42 11.36 8.78 3.45
CA GLU A 42 12.12 8.60 4.69
C GLU A 42 11.67 9.62 5.75
N ASP A 43 11.51 9.19 7.00
CA ASP A 43 11.28 10.07 8.14
C ASP A 43 12.59 10.58 8.75
N GLN A 44 12.50 11.44 9.77
CA GLN A 44 13.67 12.01 10.45
C GLN A 44 14.52 10.99 11.23
N TYR A 45 14.03 9.77 11.38
CA TYR A 45 14.69 8.67 12.10
C TYR A 45 15.22 7.58 11.15
N GLY A 46 15.09 7.77 9.83
CA GLY A 46 15.53 6.81 8.81
C GLY A 46 14.53 5.72 8.48
N ASN A 47 13.28 5.82 8.97
CA ASN A 47 12.23 4.85 8.62
C ASN A 47 11.58 5.21 7.28
N TRP A 48 11.26 4.18 6.49
CA TRP A 48 10.55 4.34 5.23
C TRP A 48 9.05 4.04 5.37
N GLY A 49 8.24 4.83 4.68
CA GLY A 49 6.81 4.82 4.90
C GLY A 49 6.08 5.93 4.13
N PHE A 50 4.83 6.17 4.51
CA PHE A 50 3.93 7.05 3.80
C PHE A 50 3.26 8.03 4.75
N ARG A 51 3.20 9.29 4.33
CA ARG A 51 2.33 10.27 4.98
C ARG A 51 0.87 9.86 4.82
N LYS A 52 0.03 10.22 5.78
CA LYS A 52 -1.41 9.99 5.80
C LYS A 52 -2.11 10.29 4.47
N VAL A 53 -1.76 11.41 3.83
CA VAL A 53 -2.35 11.78 2.53
C VAL A 53 -2.08 10.74 1.44
N LEU A 54 -0.90 10.13 1.44
CA LEU A 54 -0.50 9.10 0.48
C LEU A 54 -1.15 7.75 0.81
N VAL A 55 -1.22 7.39 2.08
CA VAL A 55 -1.94 6.18 2.54
C VAL A 55 -3.41 6.24 2.12
N ARG A 56 -4.09 7.39 2.29
CA ARG A 56 -5.49 7.58 1.88
C ARG A 56 -5.65 7.46 0.36
N LYS A 57 -4.71 8.01 -0.42
CA LYS A 57 -4.71 7.87 -1.88
C LYS A 57 -4.55 6.41 -2.29
N LEU A 58 -3.55 5.71 -1.75
CA LEU A 58 -3.31 4.29 -2.02
C LEU A 58 -4.53 3.44 -1.67
N HIS A 59 -5.07 3.58 -0.46
CA HIS A 59 -6.28 2.86 -0.04
C HIS A 59 -7.44 3.10 -1.01
N ASN A 60 -7.72 4.35 -1.39
CA ASN A 60 -8.80 4.67 -2.31
C ASN A 60 -8.60 4.06 -3.71
N PHE A 61 -7.37 4.08 -4.23
CA PHE A 61 -7.06 3.48 -5.53
C PHE A 61 -7.23 1.95 -5.50
N ILE A 62 -6.63 1.29 -4.49
CA ILE A 62 -6.72 -0.17 -4.31
C ILE A 62 -8.16 -0.59 -4.10
N TYR A 63 -8.90 0.12 -3.25
CA TYR A 63 -10.32 -0.16 -2.98
C TYR A 63 -11.17 -0.08 -4.26
N LYS A 64 -11.02 1.00 -5.04
CA LYS A 64 -11.73 1.14 -6.32
C LYS A 64 -11.36 0.06 -7.32
N GLU A 65 -10.08 -0.29 -7.41
CA GLU A 65 -9.62 -1.32 -8.34
C GLU A 65 -10.14 -2.71 -7.96
N GLN A 66 -10.06 -3.09 -6.68
CA GLN A 66 -10.60 -4.35 -6.19
C GLN A 66 -12.13 -4.43 -6.28
N TYR A 67 -12.83 -3.29 -6.13
CA TYR A 67 -14.28 -3.24 -6.27
C TYR A 67 -14.75 -3.27 -7.73
N ASN A 68 -13.98 -2.67 -8.64
CA ASN A 68 -14.30 -2.60 -10.07
C ASN A 68 -13.79 -3.80 -10.89
N GLN A 69 -12.91 -4.64 -10.34
CA GLN A 69 -12.50 -5.88 -11.01
C GLN A 69 -13.58 -6.97 -10.83
N PRO A 70 -14.08 -7.60 -11.91
CA PRO A 70 -14.77 -8.86 -11.77
C PRO A 70 -13.77 -9.86 -11.16
N ARG A 71 -14.13 -10.49 -10.03
CA ARG A 71 -13.25 -11.40 -9.27
C ARG A 71 -12.63 -12.47 -10.17
N THR A 72 -11.40 -12.29 -10.63
CA THR A 72 -10.62 -13.33 -11.29
C THR A 72 -9.26 -13.43 -10.60
N SER A 73 -9.07 -14.53 -9.91
CA SER A 73 -7.88 -14.88 -9.12
C SER A 73 -6.78 -15.45 -10.03
N SER A 74 -5.64 -14.76 -10.14
CA SER A 74 -4.44 -15.33 -10.77
C SER A 74 -3.15 -14.77 -10.15
N GLN A 75 -2.32 -15.66 -9.58
CA GLN A 75 -0.95 -15.39 -9.11
C GLN A 75 0.06 -15.46 -10.28
N PRO A 76 1.16 -14.70 -10.21
CA PRO A 76 2.46 -15.25 -10.63
C PRO A 76 3.62 -14.82 -9.69
N ASP A 77 4.41 -15.77 -9.18
CA ASP A 77 5.61 -16.43 -9.77
C ASP A 77 6.92 -15.66 -9.46
N SER A 78 7.83 -16.40 -8.84
CA SER A 78 9.00 -15.96 -8.10
C SER A 78 10.21 -15.74 -9.00
N ARG A 79 10.75 -14.52 -9.04
CA ARG A 79 12.17 -14.29 -9.36
C ARG A 79 12.69 -13.00 -8.73
N LYS A 80 13.93 -13.10 -8.25
CA LYS A 80 14.62 -12.20 -7.30
C LYS A 80 14.70 -10.75 -7.81
N ASP A 81 14.29 -9.80 -6.97
CA ASP A 81 14.20 -8.35 -7.23
C ASP A 81 14.33 -7.60 -5.88
N PRO A 82 14.76 -6.32 -5.79
CA PRO A 82 15.29 -5.68 -4.57
C PRO A 82 14.28 -5.37 -3.45
N TRP A 83 13.18 -6.13 -3.42
CA TRP A 83 12.24 -6.32 -2.30
C TRP A 83 12.51 -7.64 -1.55
N ALA A 84 13.64 -8.29 -1.89
CA ALA A 84 14.20 -9.42 -1.17
C ALA A 84 14.65 -9.03 0.24
#